data_AF-A0A849V5X5-F1
#
_entry.id   AF-A0A849V5X5-F1
#
_cell.length_a   1.000
_cell.length_b   1.000
_cell.length_c   1.000
_cell.angle_alpha   90.00
_cell.angle_beta   90.00
_cell.angle_gamma   90.00
#
_symmetry.space_group_name_H-M   'P 1'
#
loop_
_entity.id
_entity.type
_entity.pdbx_description
1 polymer ?
#
loop_
_entity_poly.entity_id
_entity_poly.type
_entity_poly.pdbx_seq_one_letter_code
_entity_poly.pdbx_strand_id
1 'polypeptide(L)'
;MKVSKFSLGLLLAAFLFSSFNAVAAVPAAISALDKVLAPATTELKTKLDGATSDAGYKTLLAAANAIAAKITGGRLVITLQDGTVVLDTKGTKNTYANFSKKLVAENHNTRIAILNAQLQASGIGYETKYSTTDKTTENYLARRLGNFLNSSGTARLSVKQ
;
A
#
# COMPACT_ATOMS: atom_id res chain seq x y z
N MET A 1 6.05 61.89 2.32
CA MET A 1 5.13 61.01 1.58
C MET A 1 4.59 59.95 2.55
N LYS A 2 3.35 60.10 3.04
CA LYS A 2 2.75 59.20 4.05
C LYS A 2 2.12 58.01 3.32
N VAL A 3 2.77 56.86 3.37
CA VAL A 3 2.16 55.60 2.92
C VAL A 3 1.03 55.29 3.90
N SER A 4 -0.22 55.23 3.40
CA SER A 4 -1.37 54.96 4.26
C SER A 4 -1.22 53.56 4.85
N LYS A 5 -1.36 53.42 6.17
CA LYS A 5 -1.25 52.14 6.89
C LYS A 5 -2.25 51.08 6.37
N PHE A 6 -3.24 51.49 5.59
CA PHE A 6 -4.26 50.66 4.97
C PHE A 6 -3.72 49.80 3.81
N SER A 7 -2.67 50.23 3.10
CA SER A 7 -2.14 49.49 1.95
C SER A 7 -1.21 48.34 2.36
N LEU A 8 -0.60 48.39 3.56
CA LEU A 8 0.30 47.34 4.04
C LEU A 8 -0.46 46.14 4.64
N GLY A 9 -1.62 46.39 5.27
CA GLY A 9 -2.47 45.33 5.83
C GLY A 9 -3.11 44.44 4.76
N LEU A 10 -3.46 45.02 3.60
CA LEU A 10 -4.03 44.26 2.48
C LEU A 10 -3.00 43.37 1.77
N LEU A 11 -1.75 43.84 1.68
CA LEU A 11 -0.63 43.08 1.12
C LEU A 11 -0.22 41.90 2.02
N LEU A 12 -0.31 42.06 3.34
CA LEU A 12 0.02 40.98 4.30
C LEU A 12 -1.07 39.88 4.34
N ALA A 13 -2.34 40.25 4.14
CA ALA A 13 -3.43 39.28 4.03
C ALA A 13 -3.33 38.44 2.74
N ALA A 14 -2.89 39.03 1.63
CA ALA A 14 -2.75 38.31 0.36
C ALA A 14 -1.65 37.23 0.39
N PHE A 15 -0.58 37.43 1.16
CA PHE A 15 0.50 36.43 1.32
C PHE A 15 0.16 35.29 2.29
N LEU A 16 -0.81 35.49 3.20
CA LEU A 16 -1.20 34.48 4.19
C LEU A 16 -2.19 33.44 3.63
N PHE A 17 -2.86 33.72 2.51
CA PHE A 17 -3.80 32.78 1.89
C PHE A 17 -3.21 31.99 0.71
N SER A 18 -2.02 32.31 0.21
CA SER A 18 -1.39 31.59 -0.91
C SER A 18 -0.58 30.36 -0.48
N SER A 19 -0.46 30.06 0.81
CA SER A 19 0.24 28.87 1.31
C SER A 19 -0.67 27.65 1.44
N PHE A 20 -1.63 27.47 0.53
CA PHE A 20 -2.22 26.14 0.35
C PHE A 20 -1.13 25.27 -0.25
N ASN A 21 -0.55 24.40 0.59
CA ASN A 21 0.24 23.27 0.12
C ASN A 21 -0.55 22.60 -0.99
N ALA A 22 -0.05 22.66 -2.23
CA ALA A 22 -0.54 21.82 -3.30
C ALA A 22 -0.31 20.38 -2.84
N VAL A 23 -1.33 19.78 -2.21
CA VAL A 23 -1.31 18.35 -1.90
C VAL A 23 -1.21 17.68 -3.26
N ALA A 24 -0.05 17.09 -3.55
CA ALA A 24 0.18 16.40 -4.80
C ALA A 24 -0.98 15.43 -5.04
N ALA A 25 -1.66 15.58 -6.18
CA ALA A 25 -2.77 14.70 -6.52
C ALA A 25 -2.26 13.25 -6.52
N VAL A 26 -2.95 12.39 -5.78
CA VAL A 26 -2.66 10.95 -5.82
C VAL A 26 -2.94 10.46 -7.24
N PRO A 27 -1.97 9.79 -7.90
CA PRO A 27 -2.18 9.26 -9.25
C PRO A 27 -3.47 8.44 -9.35
N ALA A 28 -4.20 8.60 -10.45
CA ALA A 28 -5.50 7.94 -10.65
C ALA A 28 -5.42 6.41 -10.46
N ALA A 29 -4.30 5.80 -10.87
CA ALA A 29 -4.05 4.37 -10.63
C ALA A 29 -4.02 4.02 -9.15
N ILE A 30 -3.32 4.80 -8.32
CA ILE A 30 -3.25 4.57 -6.87
C ILE A 30 -4.64 4.72 -6.24
N SER A 31 -5.45 5.69 -6.69
CA SER A 31 -6.84 5.82 -6.23
C SER A 31 -7.69 4.59 -6.59
N ALA A 32 -7.51 4.01 -7.79
CA ALA A 32 -8.20 2.79 -8.20
C ALA A 32 -7.78 1.58 -7.36
N LEU A 33 -6.48 1.43 -7.05
CA LEU A 33 -5.98 0.40 -6.14
C LEU A 33 -6.62 0.56 -4.75
N ASP A 34 -6.78 1.79 -4.29
CA ASP A 34 -7.28 2.08 -2.95
C ASP A 34 -8.75 1.71 -2.77
N LYS A 35 -9.58 2.03 -3.76
CA LYS A 35 -10.99 1.63 -3.81
C LYS A 35 -11.18 0.11 -3.72
N VAL A 36 -10.20 -0.67 -4.18
CA VAL A 36 -10.22 -2.13 -4.12
C VAL A 36 -9.67 -2.65 -2.79
N LEU A 37 -8.53 -2.13 -2.34
CA LEU A 37 -7.82 -2.68 -1.18
C LEU A 37 -8.37 -2.21 0.16
N ALA A 38 -8.80 -0.95 0.27
CA ALA A 38 -9.31 -0.37 1.51
C ALA A 38 -10.47 -1.18 2.15
N PRO A 39 -11.55 -1.55 1.43
CA PRO A 39 -12.63 -2.32 2.03
C PRO A 39 -12.22 -3.77 2.39
N ALA A 40 -11.13 -4.29 1.84
CA ALA A 40 -10.71 -5.67 2.04
C ALA A 40 -9.75 -5.86 3.24
N THR A 41 -9.29 -4.79 3.88
CA THR A 41 -8.25 -4.88 4.92
C THR A 41 -8.67 -5.72 6.12
N THR A 42 -9.92 -5.62 6.56
CA THR A 42 -10.44 -6.37 7.71
C THR A 42 -10.49 -7.86 7.40
N GLU A 43 -11.05 -8.24 6.24
CA GLU A 43 -11.12 -9.64 5.81
C GLU A 43 -9.71 -10.24 5.63
N LEU A 44 -8.81 -9.52 4.97
CA LEU A 44 -7.43 -9.95 4.76
C LEU A 44 -6.70 -10.14 6.09
N LYS A 45 -6.89 -9.23 7.05
CA LYS A 45 -6.32 -9.37 8.39
C LYS A 45 -6.82 -10.65 9.06
N THR A 46 -8.14 -10.87 9.11
CA THR A 46 -8.72 -12.05 9.74
C THR A 46 -8.21 -13.35 9.10
N LYS A 47 -8.12 -13.39 7.77
CA LYS A 47 -7.58 -14.56 7.06
C LYS A 47 -6.09 -14.74 7.25
N LEU A 48 -5.33 -13.65 7.40
CA LEU A 48 -3.90 -13.70 7.70
C LEU A 48 -3.66 -14.28 9.10
N ASP A 49 -4.41 -13.83 10.10
CA ASP A 49 -4.32 -14.36 11.46
C ASP A 49 -4.70 -15.87 11.51
N GLY A 50 -5.63 -16.29 10.66
CA GLY A 50 -6.04 -17.68 10.51
C GLY A 50 -5.13 -18.56 9.63
N ALA A 51 -4.06 -18.01 9.02
CA ALA A 51 -3.19 -18.73 8.10
C ALA A 51 -2.13 -19.58 8.81
N THR A 52 -2.55 -20.37 9.80
CA THR A 52 -1.71 -21.24 10.65
C THR A 52 -1.71 -22.71 10.20
N SER A 53 -2.32 -22.99 9.05
CA SER A 53 -2.44 -24.33 8.46
C SER A 53 -2.59 -24.23 6.94
N ASP A 54 -2.46 -25.35 6.21
CA ASP A 54 -2.74 -25.40 4.78
C ASP A 54 -4.14 -24.92 4.41
N ALA A 55 -5.15 -25.29 5.21
CA ALA A 55 -6.52 -24.87 4.99
C ALA A 55 -6.67 -23.35 5.17
N GLY A 56 -6.20 -22.80 6.28
CA GLY A 56 -6.22 -21.36 6.55
C GLY A 56 -5.48 -20.57 5.48
N TYR A 57 -4.27 -21.01 5.11
CA TYR A 57 -3.47 -20.41 4.05
C TYR A 57 -4.20 -20.39 2.70
N LYS A 58 -4.86 -21.49 2.32
CA LYS A 58 -5.67 -21.55 1.08
C LYS A 58 -6.81 -20.54 1.10
N THR A 59 -7.47 -20.33 2.24
CA THR A 59 -8.54 -19.31 2.33
C THR A 59 -8.00 -17.89 2.15
N LEU A 60 -6.81 -17.59 2.71
CA LEU A 60 -6.13 -16.32 2.52
C LEU A 60 -5.72 -16.12 1.05
N LEU A 61 -5.12 -17.15 0.44
CA LEU A 61 -4.71 -17.12 -0.96
C LEU A 61 -5.89 -16.93 -1.92
N ALA A 62 -7.02 -17.58 -1.66
CA ALA A 62 -8.24 -17.40 -2.46
C ALA A 62 -8.75 -15.96 -2.39
N ALA A 63 -8.82 -15.37 -1.18
CA ALA A 63 -9.23 -13.98 -1.01
C ALA A 63 -8.25 -13.00 -1.68
N ALA A 64 -6.95 -13.23 -1.54
CA ALA A 64 -5.91 -12.45 -2.18
C ALA A 64 -6.04 -12.45 -3.71
N ASN A 65 -6.24 -13.62 -4.31
CA ASN A 65 -6.47 -13.76 -5.75
C ASN A 65 -7.75 -13.04 -6.20
N ALA A 66 -8.85 -13.16 -5.44
CA ALA A 66 -10.10 -12.47 -5.75
C ALA A 66 -9.94 -10.94 -5.73
N ILE A 67 -9.16 -10.41 -4.79
CA ILE A 67 -8.86 -8.97 -4.71
C ILE A 67 -7.97 -8.54 -5.88
N ALA A 68 -6.90 -9.29 -6.16
CA ALA A 68 -5.99 -9.00 -7.28
C ALA A 68 -6.73 -8.99 -8.62
N ALA A 69 -7.69 -9.90 -8.82
CA ALA A 69 -8.50 -10.00 -10.03
C ALA A 69 -9.45 -8.80 -10.26
N LYS A 70 -9.72 -7.98 -9.24
CA LYS A 70 -10.50 -6.73 -9.40
C LYS A 70 -9.74 -5.64 -10.17
N ILE A 71 -8.44 -5.82 -10.36
CA ILE A 71 -7.58 -4.94 -11.16
C ILE A 71 -7.02 -5.77 -12.31
N THR A 72 -7.26 -5.36 -13.56
CA THR A 72 -6.66 -6.04 -14.73
C THR A 72 -5.15 -5.99 -14.62
N GLY A 73 -4.50 -7.16 -14.63
CA GLY A 73 -3.04 -7.27 -14.43
C GLY A 73 -2.59 -7.09 -12.97
N GLY A 74 -3.52 -7.00 -12.02
CA GLY A 74 -3.25 -6.78 -10.61
C GLY A 74 -2.40 -7.87 -9.96
N ARG A 75 -1.58 -7.45 -8.99
CA ARG A 75 -0.80 -8.34 -8.12
C ARG A 75 -1.02 -7.93 -6.67
N LEU A 76 -1.38 -8.89 -5.82
CA LEU A 76 -1.46 -8.68 -4.38
C LEU A 76 -0.34 -9.46 -3.70
N VAL A 77 0.41 -8.78 -2.84
CA VAL A 77 1.42 -9.38 -1.97
C VAL A 77 1.01 -9.11 -0.52
N ILE A 78 1.09 -10.13 0.34
CA ILE A 78 0.89 -9.96 1.78
C ILE A 78 2.19 -10.31 2.49
N THR A 79 2.58 -9.46 3.43
CA THR A 79 3.80 -9.60 4.22
C THR A 79 3.49 -9.56 5.71
N LEU A 80 4.28 -10.26 6.52
CA LEU A 80 4.31 -10.06 7.96
C LEU A 80 5.01 -8.74 8.31
N GLN A 81 4.97 -8.35 9.58
CA GLN A 81 5.61 -7.12 10.07
C GLN A 81 7.12 -7.07 9.78
N ASP A 82 7.80 -8.22 9.81
CA ASP A 82 9.24 -8.34 9.50
C ASP A 82 9.54 -8.33 7.98
N GLY A 83 8.52 -8.14 7.14
CA GLY A 83 8.62 -8.17 5.68
C GLY A 83 8.65 -9.57 5.06
N THR A 84 8.55 -10.64 5.85
CA THR A 84 8.41 -12.01 5.33
C THR A 84 7.17 -12.08 4.44
N VAL A 85 7.34 -12.50 3.19
CA VAL A 85 6.23 -12.65 2.25
C VAL A 85 5.43 -13.90 2.62
N VAL A 86 4.15 -13.70 2.91
CA VAL A 86 3.17 -14.75 3.19
C VAL A 86 2.64 -15.33 1.88
N LEU A 87 2.28 -14.46 0.94
CA LEU A 87 1.83 -14.84 -0.40
C LEU A 87 2.13 -13.73 -1.41
N ASP A 88 2.17 -14.14 -2.66
CA ASP A 88 2.28 -13.28 -3.84
C ASP A 88 1.43 -13.87 -4.95
N THR A 89 0.33 -13.21 -5.33
CA THR A 89 -0.64 -13.77 -6.31
C THR A 89 -0.07 -13.97 -7.72
N LYS A 90 1.10 -13.39 -8.05
CA LYS A 90 1.82 -13.66 -9.29
C LYS A 90 2.94 -14.69 -9.14
N GLY A 91 3.29 -15.06 -7.91
CA GLY A 91 4.28 -16.06 -7.60
C GLY A 91 3.76 -17.49 -7.71
N THR A 92 4.66 -18.45 -7.93
CA THR A 92 4.32 -19.88 -8.05
C THR A 92 4.50 -20.66 -6.76
N LYS A 93 5.04 -20.03 -5.70
CA LYS A 93 5.46 -20.69 -4.45
C LYS A 93 4.43 -20.56 -3.31
N ASN A 94 3.17 -20.24 -3.62
CA ASN A 94 2.13 -20.01 -2.61
C ASN A 94 1.64 -21.33 -1.98
N THR A 95 2.38 -21.84 -1.01
CA THR A 95 1.98 -22.98 -0.16
C THR A 95 2.28 -22.64 1.29
N TYR A 96 1.52 -23.23 2.22
CA TYR A 96 1.78 -23.04 3.65
C TYR A 96 3.17 -23.53 4.05
N ALA A 97 3.62 -24.65 3.48
CA ALA A 97 4.96 -25.19 3.69
C ALA A 97 6.09 -24.24 3.23
N ASN A 98 5.88 -23.49 2.14
CA ASN A 98 6.85 -22.48 1.73
C ASN A 98 6.78 -21.24 2.61
N PHE A 99 5.58 -20.81 3.01
CA PHE A 99 5.41 -19.69 3.94
C PHE A 99 6.09 -19.96 5.29
N SER A 100 5.86 -21.12 5.90
CA SER A 100 6.46 -21.48 7.19
C SER A 100 7.99 -21.56 7.15
N LYS A 101 8.57 -21.82 5.97
CA LYS A 101 10.01 -21.80 5.71
C LYS A 101 10.54 -20.46 5.18
N LYS A 102 9.68 -19.44 5.05
CA LYS A 102 10.01 -18.12 4.48
C LYS A 102 10.53 -18.19 3.03
N LEU A 103 10.01 -19.10 2.21
CA LEU A 103 10.47 -19.40 0.85
C LEU A 103 9.55 -18.90 -0.28
N VAL A 104 8.47 -18.19 0.05
CA VAL A 104 7.49 -17.72 -0.94
C VAL A 104 8.13 -16.72 -1.92
N ALA A 105 8.83 -15.72 -1.39
CA ALA A 105 9.57 -14.72 -2.14
C ALA A 105 10.65 -14.09 -1.24
N GLU A 106 11.44 -13.18 -1.78
CA GLU A 106 12.39 -12.40 -1.00
C GLU A 106 11.68 -11.54 0.05
N ASN A 107 12.38 -11.17 1.13
CA ASN A 107 11.82 -10.29 2.16
C ASN A 107 11.58 -8.88 1.59
N HIS A 108 10.41 -8.29 1.89
CA HIS A 108 9.95 -7.01 1.34
C HIS A 108 9.97 -5.85 2.36
N ASN A 109 10.66 -5.97 3.50
CA ASN A 109 10.68 -4.93 4.54
C ASN A 109 11.24 -3.57 4.05
N THR A 110 12.07 -3.56 3.01
CA THR A 110 12.65 -2.36 2.41
C THR A 110 11.80 -1.74 1.30
N ARG A 111 10.67 -2.36 0.93
CA ARG A 111 9.80 -1.80 -0.12
C ARG A 111 9.09 -0.57 0.44
N ILE A 112 9.22 0.57 -0.23
CA ILE A 112 8.81 1.90 0.29
C ILE A 112 7.32 1.92 0.64
N ALA A 113 6.46 1.40 -0.24
CA ALA A 113 5.02 1.34 0.05
C ALA A 113 4.72 0.54 1.33
N ILE A 114 5.37 -0.61 1.53
CA ILE A 114 5.16 -1.47 2.71
C ILE A 114 5.70 -0.80 3.97
N LEU A 115 6.92 -0.26 3.90
CA LEU A 115 7.55 0.43 5.02
C LEU A 115 6.71 1.63 5.48
N ASN A 116 6.27 2.46 4.54
CA ASN A 116 5.42 3.62 4.85
C ASN A 116 4.09 3.21 5.48
N ALA A 117 3.43 2.17 4.96
CA ALA A 117 2.19 1.65 5.54
C ALA A 117 2.37 1.16 6.98
N GLN A 118 3.54 0.60 7.33
CA GLN A 118 3.82 0.16 8.69
C GLN A 118 4.13 1.32 9.64
N LEU A 119 4.94 2.29 9.19
CA LEU A 119 5.45 3.39 10.02
C LEU A 119 4.49 4.56 10.18
N GLN A 120 3.56 4.77 9.26
CA GLN A 120 2.63 5.89 9.33
C GLN A 120 1.36 5.55 10.12
N ALA A 121 0.84 6.52 10.87
CA ALA A 121 -0.42 6.37 11.60
C ALA A 121 -1.60 6.03 10.66
N SER A 122 -1.61 6.58 9.44
CA SER A 122 -2.61 6.29 8.40
C SER A 122 -2.69 4.82 8.01
N GLY A 123 -1.60 4.07 8.18
CA GLY A 123 -1.51 2.68 7.74
C GLY A 123 -1.43 2.53 6.22
N ILE A 124 -1.13 3.60 5.47
CA ILE A 124 -1.12 3.62 4.01
C ILE A 124 0.28 3.98 3.51
N GLY A 125 0.73 3.32 2.47
CA GLY A 125 1.93 3.68 1.74
C GLY A 125 1.74 3.50 0.24
N TYR A 126 2.38 4.36 -0.54
CA TYR A 126 2.32 4.33 -1.99
C TYR A 126 3.72 4.45 -2.58
N GLU A 127 3.90 3.87 -3.75
CA GLU A 127 5.15 3.87 -4.49
C GLU A 127 4.82 3.77 -5.98
N THR A 128 5.53 4.52 -6.82
CA THR A 128 5.50 4.37 -8.27
C THR A 128 6.92 4.11 -8.73
N LYS A 129 7.12 3.04 -9.50
CA LYS A 129 8.45 2.61 -9.94
C LYS A 129 8.46 2.37 -11.44
N TYR A 130 9.40 3.00 -12.13
CA TYR A 130 9.70 2.65 -13.51
C TYR A 130 10.61 1.41 -13.55
N SER A 131 10.23 0.43 -14.36
CA SER A 131 11.02 -0.77 -14.62
C SER A 131 11.83 -0.59 -15.90
N THR A 132 13.15 -0.62 -15.78
CA THR A 132 14.05 -0.52 -16.93
C THR A 132 14.06 -1.78 -17.79
N THR A 133 13.58 -2.90 -17.26
CA THR A 133 13.56 -4.23 -17.91
C THR A 133 12.46 -4.33 -18.95
N ASP A 134 11.23 -3.95 -18.58
CA ASP A 134 10.06 -4.03 -19.46
C ASP A 134 9.53 -2.66 -19.89
N LYS A 135 10.22 -1.58 -19.49
CA LYS A 135 9.90 -0.18 -19.83
C LYS A 135 8.51 0.27 -19.37
N THR A 136 7.94 -0.40 -18.37
CA THR A 136 6.62 -0.07 -17.81
C THR A 136 6.75 0.65 -16.46
N THR A 137 5.71 1.39 -16.09
CA THR A 137 5.61 1.99 -14.75
C THR A 137 4.70 1.15 -13.89
N GLU A 138 5.14 0.72 -12.72
CA GLU A 138 4.30 -0.01 -11.77
C GLU A 138 3.91 0.91 -10.62
N ASN A 139 2.61 0.95 -10.33
CA ASN A 139 2.06 1.65 -9.18
C ASN A 139 1.73 0.65 -8.09
N TYR A 140 2.08 1.00 -6.85
CA TYR A 140 1.87 0.18 -5.67
C TYR A 140 1.11 0.99 -4.62
N LEU A 141 0.14 0.35 -4.01
CA LEU A 141 -0.52 0.81 -2.80
C LEU A 141 -0.43 -0.29 -1.75
N ALA A 142 0.04 0.05 -0.56
CA ALA A 142 0.08 -0.81 0.59
C ALA A 142 -0.84 -0.30 1.70
N ARG A 143 -1.50 -1.24 2.38
CA ARG A 143 -2.30 -1.00 3.58
C ARG A 143 -1.91 -1.96 4.69
N ARG A 144 -1.67 -1.41 5.88
CA ARG A 144 -1.44 -2.18 7.09
C ARG A 144 -2.69 -2.99 7.45
N LEU A 145 -2.47 -4.24 7.86
CA LEU A 145 -3.52 -5.16 8.28
C LEU A 145 -3.58 -5.16 9.82
N GLY A 146 -4.28 -4.17 10.37
CA GLY A 146 -4.42 -3.99 11.82
C GLY A 146 -4.00 -2.59 12.28
N ASN A 147 -3.83 -2.46 13.60
CA ASN A 147 -3.60 -1.17 14.24
C ASN A 147 -2.15 -0.70 14.08
N PHE A 148 -1.93 0.61 14.26
CA PHE A 148 -0.59 1.15 14.35
C PHE A 148 0.17 0.51 15.51
N LEU A 149 1.42 0.10 15.26
CA LEU A 149 2.28 -0.62 16.20
C LEU A 149 1.76 -2.01 16.66
N ASN A 150 0.61 -2.46 16.16
CA ASN A 150 0.03 -3.76 16.48
C ASN A 150 -0.79 -4.29 15.28
N SER A 151 -0.07 -4.76 14.26
CA SER A 151 -0.65 -5.24 13.00
C SER A 151 -0.22 -6.66 12.70
N SER A 152 -1.06 -7.42 12.02
CA SER A 152 -0.71 -8.76 11.55
C SER A 152 0.28 -8.73 10.38
N GLY A 153 0.31 -7.62 9.64
CA GLY A 153 1.17 -7.47 8.47
C GLY A 153 0.74 -6.31 7.57
N THR A 154 1.10 -6.40 6.30
CA THR A 154 0.78 -5.40 5.27
C THR A 154 0.37 -6.09 3.97
N ALA A 155 -0.73 -5.64 3.38
CA ALA A 155 -1.13 -6.03 2.02
C ALA A 155 -0.71 -4.94 1.04
N ARG A 156 -0.09 -5.31 -0.08
CA ARG A 156 0.30 -4.41 -1.16
C ARG A 156 -0.31 -4.86 -2.47
N LEU A 157 -1.14 -4.01 -3.08
CA LEU A 157 -1.73 -4.20 -4.39
C LEU A 157 -0.97 -3.36 -5.41
N SER A 158 -0.70 -3.92 -6.59
CA SER A 158 -0.01 -3.21 -7.66
C SER A 158 -0.58 -3.49 -9.04
N VAL A 159 -0.29 -2.57 -9.96
CA VAL A 159 -0.66 -2.66 -11.38
C VAL A 159 0.38 -1.95 -12.23
N LYS A 160 0.68 -2.53 -13.39
CA LYS A 160 1.50 -1.89 -14.42
C LYS A 160 0.67 -0.92 -15.25
N GLN A 161 1.29 0.18 -15.64
CA GLN A 161 0.82 1.14 -16.62
C GLN A 161 1.74 1.13 -17.84
#